data_AF-A0AA39QFK3-F1
#
_entry.id   AF-A0AA39QFK3-F1
#
_cell.length_a   1.000
_cell.length_b   1.000
_cell.length_c   1.000
_cell.angle_alpha   90.00
_cell.angle_beta   90.00
_cell.angle_gamma   90.00
#
_symmetry.space_group_name_H-M   'P 1'
#
loop_
_entity.id
_entity.type
_entity.pdbx_description
1 polymer ?
#
loop_
_entity_poly.entity_id
_entity_poly.type
_entity_poly.pdbx_seq_one_letter_code
_entity_poly.pdbx_strand_id
1 'polypeptide(L)'
;MFSLLTFLSALLFSAATASPLKVRSMCHPNFEGAILTVSNYGTIPAWSFKWTSNPAVGSPVIANTSASTWYFQQNGDADPTYTIKNVDNLLFAVELDGGKLIMDNVDWSGSNLDQKWKVECASCTTDVAQDTGVVAEGCNISPASPSANELCVGHTGYGSQLSLVTCPSEYGNFYFTVPD
;
A
#
# COMPACT_ATOMS: atom_id res chain seq x y z
N MET A 1 -45.70 -66.76 -4.00
CA MET A 1 -45.12 -66.21 -2.75
C MET A 1 -44.17 -65.09 -3.13
N PHE A 2 -44.50 -63.88 -2.72
CA PHE A 2 -43.69 -62.68 -2.88
C PHE A 2 -42.46 -62.76 -1.96
N SER A 3 -41.29 -62.33 -2.44
CA SER A 3 -40.27 -61.78 -1.54
C SER A 3 -39.52 -60.67 -2.26
N LEU A 4 -39.83 -59.45 -1.84
CA LEU A 4 -39.34 -58.18 -2.34
C LEU A 4 -38.07 -57.83 -1.57
N LEU A 5 -36.90 -57.83 -2.22
CA LEU A 5 -35.64 -57.39 -1.63
C LEU A 5 -35.38 -55.94 -2.04
N THR A 6 -35.74 -55.00 -1.17
CA THR A 6 -35.38 -53.59 -1.28
C THR A 6 -33.93 -53.39 -0.82
N PHE A 7 -33.01 -53.14 -1.75
CA PHE A 7 -31.69 -52.62 -1.43
C PHE A 7 -31.74 -51.10 -1.32
N LEU A 8 -31.61 -50.58 -0.09
CA LEU A 8 -31.51 -49.15 0.20
C LEU A 8 -30.05 -48.73 0.03
N SER A 9 -29.71 -48.13 -1.11
CA SER A 9 -28.36 -47.58 -1.35
C SER A 9 -28.27 -46.19 -0.72
N ALA A 10 -27.49 -46.05 0.35
CA ALA A 10 -27.26 -44.78 1.01
C ALA A 10 -26.33 -43.88 0.16
N LEU A 11 -26.90 -42.84 -0.43
CA LEU A 11 -26.14 -41.75 -1.05
C LEU A 11 -25.45 -40.93 0.04
N LEU A 12 -24.18 -41.21 0.29
CA LEU A 12 -23.30 -40.33 1.07
C LEU A 12 -22.99 -39.10 0.22
N PHE A 13 -23.75 -38.02 0.42
CA PHE A 13 -23.36 -36.70 -0.04
C PHE A 13 -22.21 -36.20 0.85
N SER A 14 -20.97 -36.42 0.42
CA SER A 14 -19.82 -35.66 0.92
C SER A 14 -19.97 -34.22 0.45
N ALA A 15 -20.63 -33.39 1.26
CA ALA A 15 -20.58 -31.95 1.09
C ALA A 15 -19.15 -31.50 1.41
N ALA A 16 -18.32 -31.36 0.38
CA ALA A 16 -17.09 -30.61 0.48
C ALA A 16 -17.47 -29.16 0.83
N THR A 17 -17.38 -28.82 2.11
CA THR A 17 -17.45 -27.43 2.54
C THR A 17 -16.18 -26.76 2.02
N ALA A 18 -16.22 -26.25 0.80
CA ALA A 18 -15.27 -25.26 0.36
C ALA A 18 -15.40 -24.09 1.35
N SER A 19 -14.38 -23.89 2.17
CA SER A 19 -14.30 -22.67 2.98
C SER A 19 -14.43 -21.51 2.00
N PRO A 20 -15.34 -20.55 2.21
CA PRO A 20 -15.38 -19.40 1.33
C PRO A 20 -13.99 -18.79 1.31
N LEU A 21 -13.46 -18.50 0.11
CA LEU A 21 -12.32 -17.60 0.00
C LEU A 21 -12.71 -16.36 0.79
N LYS A 22 -12.10 -16.17 1.96
CA LYS A 22 -12.23 -14.95 2.72
C LYS A 22 -11.66 -13.88 1.82
N VAL A 23 -12.51 -13.21 1.06
CA VAL A 23 -12.18 -11.95 0.40
C VAL A 23 -11.77 -11.04 1.54
N ARG A 24 -10.48 -10.96 1.82
CA ARG A 24 -9.94 -10.06 2.83
C ARG A 24 -10.24 -8.67 2.28
N SER A 25 -11.22 -7.99 2.86
CA SER A 25 -11.56 -6.62 2.49
C SER A 25 -10.34 -5.76 2.78
N MET A 26 -9.64 -5.32 1.74
CA MET A 26 -8.63 -4.27 1.87
C MET A 26 -9.34 -2.93 2.08
N CYS A 27 -8.69 -2.02 2.79
CA CYS A 27 -9.18 -0.65 2.97
C CYS A 27 -8.28 0.34 2.22
N HIS A 28 -8.89 1.44 1.76
CA HIS A 28 -8.20 2.58 1.19
C HIS A 28 -8.22 3.71 2.22
N PRO A 29 -7.10 4.03 2.87
CA PRO A 29 -7.08 4.97 3.99
C PRO A 29 -7.36 6.41 3.54
N ASN A 30 -8.19 7.14 4.28
CA ASN A 30 -8.35 8.58 4.05
C ASN A 30 -7.26 9.38 4.78
N PHE A 31 -6.28 9.87 4.04
CA PHE A 31 -5.14 10.63 4.56
C PHE A 31 -5.29 12.15 4.49
N GLU A 32 -6.45 12.64 4.04
CA GLU A 32 -6.66 14.07 3.83
C GLU A 32 -6.39 14.88 5.11
N GLY A 33 -5.58 15.94 4.96
CA GLY A 33 -5.21 16.83 6.07
C GLY A 33 -4.12 16.30 7.01
N ALA A 34 -3.64 15.06 6.85
CA ALA A 34 -2.62 14.47 7.73
C ALA A 34 -1.20 14.58 7.14
N ILE A 35 -0.22 14.84 8.02
CA ILE A 35 1.20 14.70 7.72
C ILE A 35 1.62 13.29 8.15
N LEU A 36 2.23 12.55 7.24
CA LEU A 36 2.52 11.13 7.46
C LEU A 36 4.00 10.83 7.36
N THR A 37 4.44 9.85 8.14
CA THR A 37 5.65 9.10 7.87
C THR A 37 5.27 7.73 7.32
N VAL A 38 6.04 7.24 6.35
CA VAL A 38 5.87 5.91 5.76
C VAL A 38 7.02 5.06 6.25
N SER A 39 6.70 3.96 6.93
CA SER A 39 7.69 3.03 7.46
C SER A 39 7.40 1.61 7.01
N ASN A 40 8.44 0.82 6.87
CA ASN A 40 8.40 -0.62 6.70
C ASN A 40 8.75 -1.28 8.04
N TYR A 41 7.98 -2.29 8.44
CA TYR A 41 8.37 -3.14 9.56
C TYR A 41 9.35 -4.22 9.08
N GLY A 42 10.61 -4.11 9.48
CA GLY A 42 11.52 -5.25 9.53
C GLY A 42 11.19 -6.10 10.76
N THR A 43 11.45 -7.41 10.74
CA THR A 43 11.17 -8.36 11.84
C THR A 43 11.82 -8.02 13.20
N ILE A 44 12.58 -6.92 13.27
CA ILE A 44 13.24 -6.40 14.47
C ILE A 44 12.97 -4.87 14.54
N PRO A 45 12.40 -4.33 15.64
CA PRO A 45 12.05 -2.91 15.76
C PRO A 45 13.19 -1.91 15.49
N ALA A 46 14.44 -2.31 15.76
CA ALA A 46 15.65 -1.53 15.50
C ALA A 46 16.01 -1.40 14.00
N TRP A 47 15.25 -2.05 13.11
CA TRP A 47 15.49 -2.15 11.68
C TRP A 47 14.28 -1.71 10.84
N SER A 48 13.36 -0.92 11.43
CA SER A 48 12.31 -0.31 10.63
C SER A 48 12.92 0.74 9.71
N PHE A 49 12.71 0.57 8.40
CA PHE A 49 13.11 1.56 7.42
C PHE A 49 11.97 2.52 7.17
N LYS A 50 12.29 3.79 6.95
CA LYS A 50 11.37 4.87 6.68
C LYS A 50 11.71 5.49 5.34
N TRP A 51 10.68 5.97 4.67
CA TRP A 51 10.86 6.68 3.41
C TRP A 51 11.55 8.02 3.69
N THR A 52 12.63 8.27 2.98
CA THR A 52 13.38 9.53 3.03
C THR A 52 13.70 9.98 1.62
N SER A 53 13.62 11.28 1.37
CA SER A 53 14.18 11.89 0.17
C SER A 53 14.51 13.36 0.39
N ASN A 54 15.42 13.88 -0.42
CA ASN A 54 15.62 15.32 -0.53
C ASN A 54 14.56 15.90 -1.49
N PRO A 55 13.95 17.05 -1.18
CA PRO A 55 12.95 17.66 -2.04
C PRO A 55 13.60 18.38 -3.24
N ALA A 56 14.12 17.62 -4.19
CA ALA A 56 14.73 18.13 -5.42
C ALA A 56 14.59 17.12 -6.57
N VAL A 57 14.35 17.62 -7.78
CA VAL A 57 14.19 16.79 -8.99
C VAL A 57 15.32 15.77 -9.15
N GLY A 58 14.96 14.52 -9.44
CA GLY A 58 15.88 13.40 -9.62
C GLY A 58 16.42 12.80 -8.31
N SER A 59 16.08 13.36 -7.14
CA SER A 59 16.49 12.77 -5.87
C SER A 59 15.81 11.42 -5.66
N PRO A 60 16.54 10.37 -5.24
CA PRO A 60 15.93 9.07 -4.99
C PRO A 60 15.07 9.11 -3.73
N VAL A 61 13.94 8.40 -3.74
CA VAL A 61 13.27 8.02 -2.49
C VAL A 61 13.95 6.77 -1.97
N ILE A 62 14.48 6.80 -0.75
CA ILE A 62 15.30 5.73 -0.18
C ILE A 62 14.70 5.19 1.12
N ALA A 63 15.05 3.94 1.44
CA ALA A 63 14.82 3.33 2.74
C ALA A 63 15.91 3.76 3.73
N ASN A 64 15.56 4.50 4.78
CA ASN A 64 16.51 5.03 5.78
C ASN A 64 15.98 4.85 7.20
N THR A 65 16.73 5.23 8.24
CA THR A 65 16.26 5.21 9.64
C THR A 65 15.63 6.54 10.07
N SER A 66 16.06 7.64 9.44
CA SER A 66 15.38 8.93 9.53
C SER A 66 14.14 8.92 8.63
N ALA A 67 13.11 9.70 8.96
CA ALA A 67 11.89 9.81 8.15
C ALA A 67 11.82 11.19 7.52
N SER A 68 11.50 11.26 6.22
CA SER A 68 10.83 12.42 5.66
C SER A 68 9.34 12.34 5.98
N THR A 69 8.67 13.48 5.95
CA THR A 69 7.23 13.59 6.09
C THR A 69 6.56 13.85 4.74
N TRP A 70 5.36 13.33 4.59
CA TRP A 70 4.67 13.23 3.31
C TRP A 70 3.21 13.65 3.44
N TYR A 71 2.70 14.31 2.40
CA TYR A 71 1.26 14.43 2.16
C TYR A 71 0.83 13.44 1.10
N PHE A 72 -0.22 12.68 1.40
CA PHE A 72 -0.87 11.78 0.47
C PHE A 72 -2.17 12.44 0.01
N GLN A 73 -2.08 13.25 -1.05
CA GLN A 73 -3.24 13.99 -1.56
C GLN A 73 -4.09 13.07 -2.44
N GLN A 74 -5.36 12.89 -2.09
CA GLN A 74 -6.30 12.05 -2.85
C GLN A 74 -6.91 12.80 -4.04
N ASN A 75 -7.31 12.04 -5.06
CA ASN A 75 -8.13 12.52 -6.17
C ASN A 75 -9.63 12.66 -5.85
N GLY A 76 -10.10 12.14 -4.72
CA GLY A 76 -11.52 12.17 -4.31
C GLY A 76 -12.41 11.10 -4.97
N ASP A 77 -11.82 10.14 -5.69
CA ASP A 77 -12.55 9.04 -6.33
C ASP A 77 -12.87 7.91 -5.32
N ALA A 78 -13.84 7.06 -5.67
CA ALA A 78 -14.23 5.92 -4.83
C ALA A 78 -13.13 4.84 -4.70
N ASP A 79 -12.30 4.69 -5.74
CA ASP A 79 -11.01 3.98 -5.70
C ASP A 79 -9.90 5.05 -5.75
N PRO A 80 -9.44 5.55 -4.59
CA PRO A 80 -8.62 6.75 -4.54
C PRO A 80 -7.21 6.47 -5.06
N THR A 81 -6.69 7.43 -5.83
CA THR A 81 -5.26 7.53 -6.12
C THR A 81 -4.66 8.71 -5.38
N TYR A 82 -3.38 8.60 -5.07
CA TYR A 82 -2.64 9.55 -4.26
C TYR A 82 -1.50 10.16 -5.06
N THR A 83 -1.34 11.47 -4.95
CA THR A 83 -0.08 12.14 -5.24
C THR A 83 0.68 12.30 -3.92
N ILE A 84 1.89 11.73 -3.86
CA ILE A 84 2.71 11.71 -2.64
C ILE A 84 3.68 12.89 -2.69
N LYS A 85 3.45 13.91 -1.86
CA LYS A 85 4.23 15.16 -1.84
C LYS A 85 5.16 15.20 -0.64
N ASN A 86 6.35 15.75 -0.81
CA ASN A 86 7.27 15.96 0.29
C ASN A 86 6.87 17.22 1.07
N VAL A 87 6.70 17.11 2.40
CA VAL A 87 6.22 18.21 3.25
C VAL A 87 7.23 19.36 3.33
N ASP A 88 8.54 19.08 3.24
CA ASP A 88 9.57 20.11 3.28
C ASP A 88 9.48 21.05 2.06
N ASN A 89 8.93 20.57 0.94
CA ASN A 89 8.61 21.40 -0.21
C ASN A 89 7.53 20.76 -1.10
N LEU A 90 6.32 21.32 -1.04
CA LEU A 90 5.12 20.84 -1.74
C LEU A 90 5.17 20.99 -3.27
N LEU A 91 6.25 21.57 -3.83
CA LEU A 91 6.48 21.60 -5.28
C LEU A 91 7.01 20.27 -5.82
N PHE A 92 7.39 19.33 -4.96
CA PHE A 92 7.92 18.03 -5.35
C PHE A 92 7.04 16.86 -4.91
N ALA A 93 6.86 15.89 -5.81
CA ALA A 93 6.14 14.65 -5.57
C ALA A 93 6.99 13.43 -5.96
N VAL A 94 6.60 12.27 -5.42
CA VAL A 94 7.16 10.98 -5.79
C VAL A 94 6.63 10.59 -7.17
N GLU A 95 7.57 10.33 -8.08
CA GLU A 95 7.33 9.86 -9.43
C GLU A 95 8.01 8.50 -9.65
N LEU A 96 7.37 7.64 -10.45
CA LEU A 96 7.94 6.40 -10.93
C LEU A 96 8.78 6.66 -12.19
N ASP A 97 10.08 6.46 -12.10
CA ASP A 97 11.00 6.51 -13.25
C ASP A 97 11.77 5.19 -13.38
N GLY A 98 11.63 4.52 -14.52
CA GLY A 98 12.35 3.28 -14.81
C GLY A 98 12.16 2.16 -13.77
N GLY A 99 11.02 2.11 -13.08
CA GLY A 99 10.73 1.14 -12.02
C GLY A 99 11.25 1.54 -10.63
N LYS A 100 11.74 2.77 -10.47
CA LYS A 100 12.28 3.31 -9.21
C LYS A 100 11.56 4.59 -8.81
N LEU A 101 11.53 4.87 -7.52
CA LEU A 101 10.91 6.08 -6.99
C LEU A 101 11.94 7.21 -6.96
N ILE A 102 11.59 8.32 -7.59
CA ILE A 102 12.35 9.58 -7.57
C ILE A 102 11.45 10.74 -7.16
N MET A 103 12.04 11.87 -6.82
CA MET A 103 11.33 13.13 -6.68
C MET A 103 11.31 13.86 -8.03
N ASP A 104 10.16 14.38 -8.44
CA ASP A 104 10.02 15.32 -9.56
C ASP A 104 9.05 16.45 -9.17
N ASN A 105 8.91 17.46 -10.03
CA ASN A 105 7.94 18.53 -9.89
C ASN A 105 6.53 17.95 -9.89
N VAL A 106 5.69 18.44 -8.99
CA VAL A 106 4.28 18.06 -8.95
C VAL A 106 3.61 18.35 -10.29
N ASP A 107 2.97 17.34 -10.88
CA ASP A 107 2.04 17.56 -11.97
C ASP A 107 0.69 18.07 -11.45
N TRP A 108 0.53 19.39 -11.43
CA TRP A 108 -0.72 20.04 -11.00
C TRP A 108 -1.91 19.78 -11.91
N SER A 109 -1.68 19.31 -13.14
CA SER A 109 -2.78 18.93 -14.05
C SER A 109 -3.41 17.58 -13.65
N GLY A 110 -2.70 16.76 -12.88
CA GLY A 110 -3.12 15.41 -12.49
C GLY A 110 -3.17 14.43 -13.67
N SER A 111 -2.47 14.71 -14.76
CA SER A 111 -2.45 13.86 -15.96
C SER A 111 -1.31 12.84 -15.98
N ASN A 112 -0.22 13.13 -15.25
CA ASN A 112 0.93 12.25 -15.10
C ASN A 112 0.55 11.01 -14.29
N LEU A 113 0.51 9.85 -14.96
CA LEU A 113 0.17 8.57 -14.33
C LEU A 113 1.30 8.05 -13.43
N ASP A 114 2.55 8.47 -13.67
CA ASP A 114 3.71 8.02 -12.90
C ASP A 114 3.81 8.70 -11.52
N GLN A 115 3.00 9.75 -11.29
CA GLN A 115 2.81 10.39 -9.97
C GLN A 115 1.52 9.96 -9.26
N LYS A 116 0.83 8.93 -9.78
CA LYS A 116 -0.39 8.39 -9.16
C LYS A 116 -0.11 7.06 -8.50
N TRP A 117 -0.42 6.99 -7.23
CA TRP A 117 -0.17 5.83 -6.38
C TRP A 117 -1.49 5.29 -5.83
N LYS A 118 -1.56 3.98 -5.64
CA LYS A 118 -2.61 3.30 -4.89
C LYS A 118 -2.06 2.86 -3.55
N VAL A 119 -2.90 2.92 -2.52
CA VAL A 119 -2.57 2.45 -1.18
C VAL A 119 -3.69 1.55 -0.70
N GLU A 120 -3.38 0.27 -0.54
CA GLU A 120 -4.30 -0.76 -0.08
C GLU A 120 -3.77 -1.38 1.21
N CYS A 121 -4.56 -1.33 2.27
CA CYS A 121 -4.12 -1.73 3.61
C CYS A 121 -4.98 -2.84 4.21
N ALA A 122 -4.39 -3.55 5.17
CA ALA A 122 -5.11 -4.53 5.99
C ALA A 122 -6.06 -3.84 6.98
N SER A 123 -5.64 -2.70 7.50
CA SER A 123 -6.37 -1.90 8.49
C SER A 123 -6.10 -0.41 8.28
N CYS A 124 -7.13 0.40 8.45
CA CYS A 124 -7.14 1.84 8.26
C CYS A 124 -8.00 2.47 9.37
N THR A 125 -7.52 3.54 9.96
CA THR A 125 -8.32 4.37 10.86
C THR A 125 -9.27 5.27 10.05
N THR A 126 -10.41 5.65 10.64
CA THR A 126 -11.45 6.45 9.97
C THR A 126 -11.19 7.96 10.02
N ASP A 127 -10.51 8.47 11.05
CA ASP A 127 -10.28 9.92 11.27
C ASP A 127 -8.79 10.26 11.39
N VAL A 128 -8.02 9.95 10.34
CA VAL A 128 -6.54 10.07 10.35
C VAL A 128 -6.05 11.48 10.72
N ALA A 129 -6.75 12.55 10.32
CA ALA A 129 -6.35 13.93 10.61
C ALA A 129 -6.45 14.33 12.09
N GLN A 130 -7.17 13.55 12.92
CA GLN A 130 -7.36 13.82 14.34
C GLN A 130 -6.54 12.87 15.23
N ASP A 131 -5.88 11.88 14.63
CA ASP A 131 -5.14 10.84 15.34
C ASP A 131 -3.63 11.08 15.37
N THR A 132 -2.97 10.44 16.31
CA THR A 132 -1.50 10.30 16.36
C THR A 132 -1.11 8.82 16.38
N GLY A 133 0.09 8.50 15.94
CA GLY A 133 0.57 7.12 15.86
C GLY A 133 0.15 6.41 14.57
N VAL A 134 0.09 5.07 14.61
CA VAL A 134 -0.16 4.25 13.41
C VAL A 134 -1.63 4.36 12.99
N VAL A 135 -1.86 4.85 11.78
CA VAL A 135 -3.20 5.14 11.22
C VAL A 135 -3.57 4.23 10.04
N ALA A 136 -2.60 3.52 9.47
CA ALA A 136 -2.85 2.43 8.54
C ALA A 136 -1.70 1.42 8.59
N GLU A 137 -2.01 0.13 8.47
CA GLU A 137 -1.06 -0.97 8.60
C GLU A 137 -1.26 -2.08 7.57
N GLY A 138 -0.18 -2.83 7.32
CA GLY A 138 -0.20 -3.93 6.36
C GLY A 138 -0.39 -3.44 4.93
N CYS A 139 0.16 -2.27 4.60
CA CYS A 139 -0.16 -1.56 3.38
C CYS A 139 0.75 -1.93 2.21
N ASN A 140 0.13 -2.17 1.06
CA ASN A 140 0.76 -2.17 -0.24
C ASN A 140 0.66 -0.77 -0.84
N ILE A 141 1.77 -0.29 -1.40
CA ILE A 141 1.81 0.95 -2.18
C ILE A 141 2.19 0.53 -3.60
N SER A 142 1.38 0.86 -4.58
CA SER A 142 1.58 0.46 -5.98
C SER A 142 1.34 1.64 -6.92
N PRO A 143 1.94 1.67 -8.11
CA PRO A 143 1.57 2.66 -9.13
C PRO A 143 0.13 2.45 -9.57
N ALA A 144 -0.60 3.53 -9.85
CA ALA A 144 -1.93 3.45 -10.42
C ALA A 144 -1.92 3.10 -11.92
N SER A 145 -0.74 3.16 -12.56
CA SER A 145 -0.57 2.84 -13.97
C SER A 145 -0.82 1.35 -14.27
N PRO A 146 -1.63 1.00 -15.28
CA PRO A 146 -1.89 -0.38 -15.66
C PRO A 146 -0.64 -1.18 -16.09
N SER A 147 0.43 -0.50 -16.50
CA SER A 147 1.68 -1.14 -16.91
C SER A 147 2.48 -1.74 -15.74
N ALA A 148 2.12 -1.40 -14.50
CA ALA A 148 2.77 -1.86 -13.28
C ALA A 148 1.85 -2.71 -12.38
N ASN A 149 0.83 -3.33 -12.99
CA ASN A 149 -0.06 -4.26 -12.27
C ASN A 149 0.76 -5.33 -11.54
N GLU A 150 0.32 -5.69 -10.33
CA GLU A 150 0.97 -6.67 -9.45
C GLU A 150 2.37 -6.27 -8.94
N LEU A 151 2.80 -5.03 -9.18
CA LEU A 151 4.03 -4.48 -8.62
C LEU A 151 3.74 -3.49 -7.50
N CYS A 152 4.49 -3.64 -6.41
CA CYS A 152 4.40 -2.81 -5.22
C CYS A 152 5.78 -2.22 -4.91
N VAL A 153 5.79 -1.11 -4.17
CA VAL A 153 7.01 -0.52 -3.67
C VAL A 153 7.70 -1.49 -2.71
N GLY A 154 9.01 -1.62 -2.86
CA GLY A 154 9.87 -2.41 -1.99
C GLY A 154 11.28 -1.80 -1.89
N HIS A 155 12.12 -2.43 -1.09
CA HIS A 155 13.51 -2.04 -0.91
C HIS A 155 14.38 -3.26 -0.61
N THR A 156 15.69 -3.14 -0.80
CA THR A 156 16.67 -4.20 -0.52
C THR A 156 17.45 -3.99 0.78
N GLY A 157 17.24 -2.85 1.46
CA GLY A 157 17.82 -2.57 2.78
C GLY A 157 18.12 -1.08 3.01
N TYR A 158 18.91 -0.80 4.04
CA TYR A 158 19.33 0.56 4.39
C TYR A 158 20.03 1.28 3.23
N GLY A 159 19.62 2.52 2.94
CA GLY A 159 20.17 3.36 1.88
C GLY A 159 19.77 2.94 0.46
N SER A 160 19.05 1.83 0.29
CA SER A 160 18.57 1.42 -1.03
C SER A 160 17.46 2.36 -1.51
N GLN A 161 17.51 2.70 -2.79
CA GLN A 161 16.41 3.39 -3.47
C GLN A 161 15.20 2.45 -3.53
N LEU A 162 14.03 3.00 -3.22
CA LEU A 162 12.78 2.28 -3.33
C LEU A 162 12.50 1.98 -4.81
N SER A 163 12.10 0.74 -5.07
CA SER A 163 11.82 0.25 -6.41
C SER A 163 10.60 -0.64 -6.42
N LEU A 164 10.09 -0.94 -7.62
CA LEU A 164 9.01 -1.88 -7.79
C LEU A 164 9.51 -3.32 -7.65
N VAL A 165 8.75 -4.12 -6.89
CA VAL A 165 8.92 -5.56 -6.71
C VAL A 165 7.54 -6.22 -6.83
N THR A 166 7.50 -7.55 -6.98
CA THR A 166 6.22 -8.27 -6.93
C THR A 166 5.49 -7.99 -5.63
N CYS A 167 4.21 -7.62 -5.72
CA CYS A 167 3.37 -7.40 -4.55
C CYS A 167 3.32 -8.68 -3.68
N PRO A 168 3.35 -8.54 -2.35
CA PRO A 168 3.09 -9.66 -1.44
C PRO A 168 1.73 -10.29 -1.72
N SER A 169 1.64 -11.62 -1.58
CA SER A 169 0.39 -12.37 -1.78
C SER A 169 -0.67 -12.11 -0.69
N GLU A 170 -0.31 -11.45 0.40
CA GLU A 170 -1.22 -11.07 1.48
C GLU A 170 -1.19 -9.55 1.70
N TYR A 171 -0.64 -9.11 2.83
CA TYR A 171 -0.56 -7.71 3.21
C TYR A 171 0.82 -7.16 2.86
N GLY A 172 0.85 -5.86 2.58
CA GLY A 172 2.10 -5.16 2.42
C GLY A 172 2.82 -4.94 3.75
N ASN A 173 4.04 -4.43 3.66
CA ASN A 173 4.90 -4.26 4.83
C ASN A 173 4.94 -2.81 5.32
N PHE A 174 4.14 -1.92 4.73
CA PHE A 174 4.14 -0.50 5.07
C PHE A 174 3.11 -0.15 6.14
N TYR A 175 3.51 0.83 6.95
CA TYR A 175 2.75 1.44 8.02
C TYR A 175 2.78 2.95 7.81
N PHE A 176 1.62 3.57 7.97
CA PHE A 176 1.46 5.01 7.92
C PHE A 176 1.28 5.51 9.34
N THR A 177 2.05 6.53 9.70
CA THR A 177 2.07 7.07 11.06
C THR A 177 1.96 8.58 11.02
N VAL A 178 1.00 9.13 11.76
CA VAL A 178 0.93 10.56 12.06
C VAL A 178 1.91 10.84 13.21
N PRO A 179 2.93 11.69 13.02
CA PRO A 179 3.86 12.05 14.09
C PRO A 179 3.16 12.75 15.26
N ASP A 180 3.68 12.56 16.47
CA ASP A 180 3.25 13.28 17.68
C ASP A 180 3.62 14.78 17.64
#